data_AF-F8KSN3-F1
#
_entry.id   AF-F8KSN3-F1
#
_cell.length_a   1.000
_cell.length_b   1.000
_cell.length_c   1.000
_cell.angle_alpha   90.00
_cell.angle_beta   90.00
_cell.angle_gamma   90.00
#
_symmetry.space_group_name_H-M   'P 1'
#
loop_
_entity.id
_entity.type
_entity.pdbx_description
1 polymer ?
#
loop_
_entity_poly.entity_id
_entity_poly.type
_entity_poly.pdbx_seq_one_letter_code
_entity_poly.pdbx_strand_id
1 'polypeptide(L)' 'MQGIMAIGPQTEDTRQIEHAFQSAKDIFDKLPQASILSMGMSGDFEIAISYGANMVRIGQALFKEPN' A
#
# COMPACT_ATOMS: atom_id res chain seq x y z
N MET A 1 5.80 -14.96 -10.37
CA MET A 1 5.43 -14.09 -9.23
C MET A 1 5.00 -12.75 -9.81
N GLN A 2 3.76 -12.31 -9.58
CA GLN A 2 3.23 -11.09 -10.22
C GLN A 2 3.61 -9.80 -9.49
N GLY A 3 3.99 -9.88 -8.22
CA GLY A 3 4.23 -8.69 -7.40
C GLY A 3 4.40 -9.01 -5.93
N ILE A 4 4.34 -7.97 -5.12
CA ILE A 4 4.33 -8.05 -3.65
C ILE A 4 3.12 -7.31 -3.08
N MET A 5 2.77 -7.69 -1.84
CA MET A 5 1.77 -7.01 -1.05
C MET A 5 2.39 -6.55 0.27
N ALA A 6 2.11 -5.31 0.66
CA ALA A 6 2.45 -4.77 1.98
C ALA A 6 1.20 -4.21 2.68
N ILE A 7 1.16 -4.41 4.00
CA ILE A 7 0.15 -3.83 4.90
C ILE A 7 0.93 -2.91 5.84
N GLY A 8 0.59 -1.62 5.83
CA GLY A 8 1.20 -0.64 6.71
C GLY A 8 0.85 -0.88 8.18
N PRO A 9 1.60 -0.27 9.12
CA PRO A 9 1.27 -0.33 10.53
C PRO A 9 -0.10 0.32 10.80
N GLN A 10 -0.85 -0.22 11.76
CA GLN A 10 -2.11 0.39 12.23
C GLN A 10 -1.80 1.56 13.17
N THR A 11 -1.50 2.72 12.60
CA THR A 11 -1.11 3.94 13.31
C THR A 11 -1.53 5.17 12.50
N GLU A 12 -1.66 6.32 13.17
CA GLU A 12 -1.85 7.62 12.51
C GLU A 12 -0.51 8.32 12.23
N ASP A 13 0.60 7.75 12.69
CA ASP A 13 1.94 8.29 12.42
C ASP A 13 2.33 8.06 10.95
N THR A 14 2.14 9.11 10.16
CA THR A 14 2.47 9.15 8.73
C THR A 14 3.90 8.69 8.45
N ARG A 15 4.88 9.00 9.30
CA ARG A 15 6.29 8.63 9.05
C ARG A 15 6.50 7.12 9.09
N GLN A 16 5.77 6.43 9.97
CA GLN A 16 5.83 4.97 10.06
C GLN A 16 5.18 4.31 8.83
N ILE A 17 4.08 4.89 8.34
CA ILE A 17 3.40 4.45 7.11
C ILE A 17 4.32 4.65 5.90
N GLU A 18 4.89 5.85 5.75
CA GLU A 18 5.85 6.20 4.69
C GLU A 18 7.06 5.26 4.69
N HIS A 19 7.64 5.00 5.86
CA HIS A 19 8.79 4.09 5.96
C HIS A 19 8.43 2.66 5.53
N ALA A 20 7.24 2.18 5.88
CA ALA A 20 6.75 0.86 5.46
C ALA A 20 6.56 0.79 3.93
N PHE A 21 5.96 1.82 3.32
CA PHE A 21 5.76 1.87 1.87
C PHE A 21 7.05 2.07 1.08
N GLN A 22 8.00 2.87 1.58
CA GLN A 22 9.33 2.97 0.99
C GLN A 22 10.04 1.62 1.02
N SER A 23 10.00 0.91 2.15
CA SER A 23 10.60 -0.42 2.27
C SER A 23 10.00 -1.42 1.29
N ALA A 24 8.66 -1.39 1.11
CA ALA A 24 7.99 -2.22 0.13
C ALA A 24 8.42 -1.87 -1.31
N LYS A 25 8.51 -0.58 -1.63
CA LYS A 25 9.00 -0.12 -2.94
C LYS A 25 10.42 -0.57 -3.22
N ASP A 26 11.32 -0.45 -2.24
CA ASP A 26 12.72 -0.86 -2.37
C ASP A 26 12.87 -2.38 -2.62
N ILE A 27 11.97 -3.19 -2.03
CA ILE A 27 11.91 -4.62 -2.30
C ILE A 27 11.35 -4.87 -3.70
N PHE A 28 10.26 -4.20 -4.07
CA PHE A 28 9.63 -4.33 -5.37
C PHE A 28 10.60 -4.02 -6.52
N ASP A 29 11.41 -2.96 -6.38
CA ASP A 29 12.38 -2.54 -7.40
C ASP A 29 13.52 -3.54 -7.63
N LYS A 30 13.75 -4.44 -6.68
CA LYS A 30 14.74 -5.53 -6.80
C LYS A 30 14.15 -6.78 -7.46
N LEU A 31 12.85 -6.79 -7.78
CA LEU A 31 12.15 -7.93 -8.37
C LEU A 31 11.93 -7.69 -9.87
N PRO A 32 12.76 -8.27 -10.76
CA PRO A 32 12.79 -7.93 -12.19
C PRO A 32 11.53 -8.33 -12.98
N GLN A 33 10.64 -9.14 -12.40
CA GLN A 33 9.42 -9.64 -13.03
C GLN A 33 8.16 -9.29 -12.23
N ALA A 34 8.30 -8.48 -11.17
CA ALA A 34 7.17 -8.00 -10.41
C ALA A 34 6.53 -6.82 -11.16
N SER A 35 5.25 -6.91 -11.46
CA SER A 35 4.47 -5.83 -12.06
C SER A 35 3.48 -5.21 -11.09
N ILE A 36 3.26 -5.81 -9.93
CA ILE A 36 2.27 -5.38 -8.94
C ILE A 36 2.94 -4.98 -7.63
N LEU A 37 2.67 -3.75 -7.18
CA LEU A 37 2.96 -3.27 -5.84
C LEU A 37 1.63 -2.97 -5.14
N SER A 38 1.15 -3.95 -4.37
CA SER A 38 -0.13 -3.89 -3.67
C SER A 38 0.04 -3.36 -2.26
N MET A 39 -0.23 -2.08 -2.05
CA MET A 39 -0.17 -1.43 -0.73
C MET A 39 -1.16 -0.26 -0.68
N GLY A 40 -1.54 0.16 0.53
CA GLY A 40 -2.59 1.14 0.73
C GLY A 40 -3.98 0.51 0.91
N MET A 41 -4.65 0.97 1.96
CA MET A 41 -6.01 0.69 2.39
C MET A 41 -6.80 2.01 2.47
N SER A 42 -8.07 1.95 2.89
CA SER A 42 -8.96 3.12 2.96
C SER A 42 -8.38 4.36 3.66
N GLY A 43 -7.47 4.20 4.64
CA GLY A 43 -6.92 5.31 5.42
C GLY A 43 -5.57 5.86 4.94
N ASP A 44 -4.87 5.17 4.04
CA ASP A 44 -3.47 5.49 3.69
C ASP A 44 -3.16 5.30 2.19
N PHE A 45 -4.17 5.08 1.35
CA PHE A 45 -3.99 4.83 -0.08
C PHE A 45 -3.35 5.99 -0.84
N GLU A 46 -3.55 7.24 -0.42
CA GLU A 46 -2.94 8.41 -1.06
C GLU A 46 -1.42 8.40 -0.89
N ILE A 47 -0.95 8.08 0.33
CA ILE A 47 0.47 7.90 0.63
C ILE A 47 0.99 6.68 -0.14
N ALA A 48 0.24 5.57 -0.16
CA ALA A 48 0.65 4.39 -0.94
C ALA A 48 0.89 4.72 -2.42
N ILE A 49 0.01 5.52 -3.04
CA ILE A 49 0.14 5.97 -4.43
C ILE A 49 1.40 6.84 -4.60
N SER A 50 1.70 7.76 -3.67
CA SER A 50 2.91 8.59 -3.76
C SER A 50 4.21 7.78 -3.67
N TYR A 51 4.16 6.57 -3.09
CA TYR A 51 5.28 5.62 -3.03
C TYR A 51 5.25 4.55 -4.13
N GLY A 52 4.38 4.69 -5.13
CA GLY A 52 4.37 3.86 -6.33
C GLY A 52 3.46 2.63 -6.27
N ALA A 53 2.49 2.60 -5.34
CA ALA A 53 1.45 1.56 -5.38
C ALA A 53 0.69 1.62 -6.70
N ASN A 54 0.49 0.46 -7.31
CA ASN A 54 -0.34 0.31 -8.52
C ASN A 54 -1.56 -0.58 -8.28
N MET A 55 -1.74 -1.04 -7.04
CA MET A 55 -2.97 -1.66 -6.57
C MET A 55 -3.23 -1.24 -5.13
N VAL A 56 -4.34 -0.55 -4.90
CA VAL A 56 -4.84 -0.16 -3.57
C VAL A 56 -6.08 -0.97 -3.21
N ARG A 57 -6.37 -1.12 -1.91
CA ARG A 57 -7.48 -1.95 -1.42
C ARG A 57 -8.45 -1.09 -0.61
N ILE A 58 -9.49 -0.58 -1.27
CA ILE A 58 -10.44 0.36 -0.65
C ILE A 58 -11.74 -0.36 -0.30
N GLY A 59 -12.04 -0.44 1.00
CA GLY A 59 -13.29 -1.02 1.52
C GLY A 59 -14.20 0.08 2.05
N GLN A 60 -13.98 0.45 3.32
CA GLN A 60 -14.77 1.44 4.06
C GLN A 60 -14.96 2.79 3.35
N ALA A 61 -13.98 3.25 2.56
CA ALA A 61 -14.15 4.51 1.83
C ALA A 61 -15.07 4.41 0.59
N LEU A 62 -15.30 3.19 0.07
CA LEU A 62 -16.23 2.93 -1.05
C LEU A 62 -17.57 2.40 -0.58
N PHE A 63 -17.57 1.51 0.41
CA PHE A 63 -18.75 0.84 0.93
C PHE A 63 -18.94 1.23 2.39
N LYS A 64 -20.11 1.79 2.71
CA LYS A 64 -20.54 1.95 4.10
C LYS A 64 -20.80 0.57 4.70
N GLU A 65 -20.60 0.42 6.00
CA GLU A 65 -20.95 -0.85 6.67
C GLU A 65 -22.44 -1.16 6.46
N PRO A 66 -22.79 -2.43 6.18
CA PRO A 66 -24.19 -2.83 6.13
C PRO A 66 -24.80 -2.62 7.51
N ASN A 67 -25.93 -1.91 7.56
CA ASN A 67 -26.76 -1.77 8.75
C ASN A 67 -27.36 -3.11 9.19
#